data_AF-A0A9P6A051-F1
#
_entry.id   AF-A0A9P6A051-F1
#
_cell.length_a   1.000
_cell.length_b   1.000
_cell.length_c   1.000
_cell.angle_alpha   90.00
_cell.angle_beta   90.00
_cell.angle_gamma   90.00
#
_symmetry.space_group_name_H-M   'P 1'
#
loop_
_entity.id
_entity.type
_entity.pdbx_description
1 polymer ?
#
loop_
_entity_poly.entity_id
_entity_poly.type
_entity_poly.pdbx_seq_one_letter_code
_entity_poly.pdbx_strand_id
1 'polypeptide(L)'
;MYQFKDRYSQEQHHNTCSTMLVKNVHAHANVAASKYCKCRIALQALGTVLGKSGWDQELQPLMNADIRDLRDREDASQSEGRRTLSWIWATKQTNEAEMAKGMNKECILLSEEMCRVIQFHQWQAKEWEKHALAATKEGLRAYTWRQKHT
;
A
#
# COMPACT_ATOMS: atom_id res chain seq x y z
N MET A 1 25.49 -29.48 4.26
CA MET A 1 25.45 -28.04 4.64
C MET A 1 24.94 -27.13 3.49
N TYR A 2 24.05 -27.59 2.60
CA TYR A 2 23.59 -26.80 1.43
C TYR A 2 22.07 -26.63 1.36
N GLN A 3 21.29 -27.44 2.09
CA GLN A 3 19.81 -27.45 2.01
C GLN A 3 19.12 -26.37 2.88
N PHE A 4 19.84 -25.69 3.77
CA PHE A 4 19.28 -24.64 4.62
C PHE A 4 19.32 -23.24 3.99
N LYS A 5 20.20 -23.01 3.00
CA LYS A 5 20.30 -21.72 2.30
C LYS A 5 19.18 -21.53 1.28
N ASP A 6 18.72 -22.61 0.66
CA ASP A 6 17.79 -22.52 -0.48
C ASP A 6 16.36 -22.10 -0.07
N ARG A 7 16.00 -22.32 1.20
CA ARG A 7 14.70 -21.96 1.76
C ARG A 7 14.50 -20.45 1.87
N TYR A 8 15.59 -19.69 2.06
CA TYR A 8 15.56 -18.23 2.23
C TYR A 8 15.92 -17.45 0.95
N SER A 9 16.37 -18.15 -0.10
CA SER A 9 16.68 -17.55 -1.42
C SER A 9 15.44 -16.92 -2.06
N GLN A 10 14.27 -17.55 -1.89
CA GLN A 10 12.99 -17.09 -2.45
C GLN A 10 12.49 -15.81 -1.78
N GLU A 11 12.71 -15.69 -0.46
CA GLU A 11 12.40 -14.49 0.31
C GLU A 11 13.34 -13.33 -0.08
N GLN A 12 14.61 -13.60 -0.34
CA GLN A 12 15.56 -12.60 -0.87
C GLN A 12 15.15 -12.08 -2.25
N HIS A 13 14.66 -12.95 -3.13
CA HIS A 13 14.14 -12.54 -4.44
C HIS A 13 12.90 -11.64 -4.29
N HIS A 14 11.95 -12.00 -3.42
CA HIS A 14 10.78 -11.15 -3.12
C HIS A 14 11.18 -9.80 -2.53
N ASN A 15 12.16 -9.77 -1.62
CA ASN A 15 12.73 -8.53 -1.08
C ASN A 15 13.39 -7.69 -2.19
N THR A 16 14.06 -8.33 -3.15
CA THR A 16 14.67 -7.64 -4.29
C THR A 16 13.62 -7.07 -5.24
N CYS A 17 12.56 -7.82 -5.55
CA CYS A 17 11.45 -7.35 -6.38
C CYS A 17 10.67 -6.21 -5.71
N SER A 18 10.42 -6.33 -4.40
CA SER A 18 9.77 -5.28 -3.60
C SER A 18 10.61 -4.00 -3.58
N THR A 19 11.92 -4.11 -3.31
CA THR A 19 12.82 -2.95 -3.32
C THR A 19 12.98 -2.35 -4.72
N MET A 20 12.97 -3.15 -5.78
CA MET A 20 12.93 -2.63 -7.17
C MET A 20 11.64 -1.89 -7.47
N LEU A 21 10.49 -2.43 -7.05
CA LEU A 21 9.19 -1.78 -7.24
C LEU A 21 9.14 -0.44 -6.51
N VAL A 22 9.59 -0.40 -5.25
CA VAL A 22 9.70 0.84 -4.46
C VAL A 22 10.62 1.85 -5.17
N LYS A 23 11.79 1.42 -5.66
CA LYS A 23 12.69 2.29 -6.43
C LYS A 23 12.03 2.83 -7.70
N ASN A 24 11.27 2.01 -8.42
CA ASN A 24 10.57 2.43 -9.63
C ASN A 24 9.47 3.47 -9.32
N VAL A 25 8.74 3.28 -8.23
CA VAL A 25 7.74 4.24 -7.75
C VAL A 25 8.40 5.58 -7.40
N HIS A 26 9.50 5.56 -6.64
CA HIS A 26 10.26 6.78 -6.34
C HIS A 26 10.81 7.44 -7.60
N ALA A 27 11.33 6.68 -8.56
CA ALA A 27 11.82 7.22 -9.83
C ALA A 27 10.69 7.89 -10.61
N HIS A 28 9.52 7.27 -10.69
CA HIS A 28 8.35 7.86 -11.35
C HIS A 28 7.87 9.13 -10.65
N ALA A 29 7.83 9.13 -9.32
CA ALA A 29 7.51 10.31 -8.51
C ALA A 29 8.48 11.47 -8.79
N ASN A 30 9.78 11.20 -8.83
CA ASN A 30 10.80 12.20 -9.15
C ASN A 30 10.65 12.76 -10.58
N VAL A 31 10.31 11.91 -11.55
CA VAL A 31 10.02 12.36 -12.92
C VAL A 31 8.80 13.28 -12.93
N ALA A 32 7.72 12.93 -12.25
CA ALA A 32 6.53 13.76 -12.15
C ALA A 32 6.83 15.10 -11.46
N ALA A 33 7.58 15.08 -10.36
CA ALA A 33 8.03 16.28 -9.66
C ALA A 33 8.87 17.20 -10.55
N SER A 34 9.81 16.65 -11.31
CA SER A 34 10.63 17.45 -12.23
C SER A 34 9.78 18.14 -13.32
N LYS A 35 8.75 17.46 -13.83
CA LYS A 35 7.81 18.04 -14.80
C LYS A 35 7.02 19.16 -14.16
N TYR A 36 6.51 18.97 -12.95
CA TYR A 36 5.79 19.99 -12.20
C TYR A 36 6.64 21.25 -12.02
N CYS A 37 7.88 21.11 -11.55
CA CYS A 37 8.79 22.25 -11.35
C CYS A 37 9.06 23.00 -12.66
N LYS A 38 9.30 22.29 -13.76
CA LYS A 38 9.51 22.91 -15.09
C LYS A 38 8.26 23.68 -15.56
N CYS A 39 7.09 23.06 -15.46
CA CYS A 39 5.83 23.71 -15.81
C CYS A 39 5.56 24.94 -14.94
N ARG A 40 5.86 24.86 -13.65
CA ARG A 40 5.71 25.98 -12.72
C ARG A 40 6.60 27.16 -13.07
N ILE A 41 7.89 26.91 -13.38
CA ILE A 41 8.81 27.97 -13.80
C ILE A 41 8.30 28.65 -15.09
N ALA A 42 7.81 27.86 -16.05
CA ALA A 42 7.21 28.39 -17.26
C ALA A 42 5.94 29.21 -16.96
N LEU A 43 5.07 28.72 -16.07
CA LEU A 43 3.87 29.44 -15.61
C LEU A 43 4.24 30.73 -14.88
N GLN A 44 5.32 30.76 -14.11
CA GLN A 44 5.81 31.96 -13.44
C GLN A 44 6.24 33.02 -14.44
N ALA A 45 7.04 32.63 -15.44
CA ALA A 45 7.48 33.51 -16.51
C ALA A 45 6.30 34.04 -17.35
N LEU A 46 5.30 33.20 -17.63
CA LEU A 46 4.09 33.62 -18.33
C LEU A 46 3.20 34.50 -17.46
N GLY A 47 3.05 34.18 -16.18
CA GLY A 47 2.25 34.93 -15.22
C GLY A 47 2.75 36.37 -15.05
N THR A 48 4.07 36.58 -15.04
CA THR A 48 4.67 37.92 -15.00
C THR A 48 4.34 38.74 -16.25
N VAL A 49 4.22 38.10 -17.42
CA VAL A 49 3.92 38.77 -18.70
C VAL A 49 2.41 39.02 -18.86
N LEU A 50 1.57 38.07 -18.43
CA LEU A 50 0.12 38.12 -18.56
C LEU A 50 -0.59 38.87 -17.42
N GLY A 51 0.12 39.26 -16.36
CA GLY A 51 -0.45 39.95 -15.20
C GLY A 51 -1.45 39.09 -14.41
N LYS A 52 -1.43 37.77 -14.57
CA LYS A 52 -2.32 36.85 -13.86
C LYS A 52 -1.68 36.47 -12.52
N SER A 53 -2.23 36.99 -11.43
CA SER A 53 -1.86 36.67 -10.05
C SER A 53 -2.90 35.74 -9.40
N GLY A 54 -2.48 34.91 -8.43
CA GLY A 54 -3.37 34.02 -7.65
C GLY A 54 -3.09 32.52 -7.81
N TRP A 55 -2.55 32.07 -8.95
CA TRP A 55 -2.20 30.65 -9.17
C TRP A 55 -1.06 30.15 -8.27
N ASP A 56 -0.21 31.07 -7.78
CA ASP A 56 0.92 30.80 -6.88
C ASP A 56 0.47 30.35 -5.47
N GLN A 57 -0.78 30.65 -5.08
CA GLN A 57 -1.36 30.20 -3.81
C GLN A 57 -1.85 28.75 -3.86
N GLU A 58 -2.28 28.29 -5.03
CA GLU A 58 -2.86 26.94 -5.21
C GLU A 58 -1.82 25.92 -5.65
N LEU A 59 -0.94 26.33 -6.56
CA LEU A 59 0.23 25.57 -6.94
C LEU A 59 1.33 26.12 -6.05
N GLN A 60 1.86 25.39 -5.07
CA GLN A 60 3.00 25.83 -4.26
C GLN A 60 4.33 25.32 -4.85
N PRO A 61 5.49 25.93 -4.52
CA PRO A 61 6.79 25.38 -4.89
C PRO A 61 6.97 23.97 -4.31
N LEU A 62 7.28 23.01 -5.16
CA LEU A 62 7.52 21.62 -4.75
C LEU A 62 8.99 21.47 -4.32
N MET A 63 9.24 21.33 -3.02
CA MET A 63 10.59 21.03 -2.52
C MET A 63 10.84 19.51 -2.54
N ASN A 64 12.11 19.11 -2.65
CA ASN A 64 12.48 17.69 -2.51
C ASN A 64 12.07 17.12 -1.14
N ALA A 65 12.02 17.98 -0.11
CA ALA A 65 11.53 17.62 1.21
C ALA A 65 10.02 17.33 1.25
N ASP A 66 9.24 17.78 0.27
CA ASP A 66 7.81 17.48 0.19
C ASP A 66 7.53 16.12 -0.48
N ILE A 67 8.50 15.59 -1.25
CA ILE A 67 8.40 14.28 -1.91
C ILE A 67 8.81 13.20 -0.90
N ARG A 68 7.96 12.98 0.09
CA ARG A 68 8.17 11.99 1.15
C ARG A 68 7.04 10.97 1.18
N ASP A 69 7.36 9.80 1.71
CA ASP A 69 6.35 8.78 1.99
C ASP A 69 5.41 9.27 3.11
N LEU A 70 4.16 8.81 3.08
CA LEU A 70 3.18 9.07 4.14
C LEU A 70 3.67 8.57 5.52
N ARG A 71 4.63 7.63 5.49
CA ARG A 71 5.21 6.97 6.66
C ARG A 71 6.62 7.45 7.02
N ASP A 72 7.11 8.54 6.43
CA ASP A 72 8.53 8.90 6.58
C ASP A 72 8.91 9.12 8.06
N ARG A 73 9.98 8.43 8.47
CA ARG A 73 10.28 8.06 9.87
C ARG A 73 11.25 9.04 10.53
N GLU A 74 11.14 10.33 10.25
CA GLU A 74 12.00 11.32 10.94
C GLU A 74 11.49 11.63 12.35
N ASP A 75 10.23 11.29 12.64
CA ASP A 75 9.59 11.63 13.91
C ASP A 75 9.28 10.37 14.73
N ALA A 76 10.29 9.57 15.05
CA ALA A 76 10.11 8.40 15.93
C ALA A 76 9.57 8.76 17.34
N SER A 77 9.51 10.05 17.67
CA SER A 77 8.96 10.63 18.90
C SER A 77 7.50 11.06 18.79
N GLN A 78 6.88 11.06 17.61
CA GLN A 78 5.49 11.47 17.43
C GLN A 78 4.56 10.25 17.34
N SER A 79 3.49 10.26 18.13
CA SER A 79 2.41 9.28 18.02
C SER A 79 1.81 9.33 16.61
N GLU A 80 1.35 8.18 16.09
CA GLU A 80 0.88 8.03 14.70
C GLU A 80 -0.16 9.09 14.27
N GLY A 81 -0.91 9.66 15.22
CA GLY A 81 -1.89 10.74 14.98
C GLY A 81 -1.34 12.17 14.90
N ARG A 82 -0.03 12.43 15.06
CA ARG A 82 0.56 13.78 15.06
C ARG A 82 1.44 14.12 13.85
N ARG A 83 1.56 13.21 12.88
CA ARG A 83 2.42 13.44 11.71
C ARG A 83 1.88 14.59 10.85
N THR A 84 2.74 15.56 10.56
CA THR A 84 2.44 16.65 9.62
C THR A 84 2.62 16.15 8.19
N LEU A 85 1.53 16.04 7.45
CA LEU A 85 1.54 15.71 6.02
C LEU A 85 2.07 16.89 5.20
N SER A 86 2.87 16.62 4.17
CA SER A 86 3.29 17.66 3.21
C SER A 86 2.07 18.26 2.51
N TRP A 87 2.17 19.51 2.07
CA TRP A 87 1.08 20.22 1.41
C TRP A 87 0.51 19.51 0.18
N ILE A 88 1.31 18.69 -0.52
CA ILE A 88 0.88 17.86 -1.66
C ILE A 88 -0.23 16.88 -1.27
N TRP A 89 -0.15 16.36 -0.04
CA TRP A 89 -1.13 15.45 0.56
C TRP A 89 -2.23 16.20 1.32
N ALA A 90 -1.97 17.46 1.69
CA ALA A 90 -2.98 18.38 2.21
C ALA A 90 -3.79 18.95 1.04
N THR A 91 -4.58 18.11 0.37
CA THR A 91 -5.57 18.57 -0.60
C THR A 91 -6.48 19.60 0.07
N LYS A 92 -6.66 20.74 -0.61
CA LYS A 92 -7.45 21.91 -0.18
C LYS A 92 -8.86 21.46 0.25
N GLN A 93 -9.01 21.06 1.51
CA GLN A 93 -10.22 20.50 2.10
C GLN A 93 -10.93 19.49 1.17
N THR A 94 -10.43 18.26 1.07
CA THR A 94 -11.36 17.16 0.80
C THR A 94 -12.40 17.21 1.90
N ASN A 95 -13.64 17.50 1.52
CA ASN A 95 -14.77 17.54 2.44
C ASN A 95 -14.67 16.31 3.35
N GLU A 96 -14.86 16.45 4.66
CA GLU A 96 -14.74 15.32 5.60
C GLU A 96 -15.56 14.10 5.13
N ALA A 97 -16.65 14.36 4.42
CA ALA A 97 -17.48 13.39 3.70
C ALA A 97 -16.76 12.61 2.59
N GLU A 98 -15.86 13.21 1.80
CA GLU A 98 -15.10 12.53 0.76
C GLU A 98 -14.00 11.63 1.34
N MET A 99 -13.34 12.09 2.41
CA MET A 99 -12.40 11.28 3.19
C MET A 99 -13.12 10.11 3.85
N ALA A 100 -14.28 10.35 4.48
CA ALA A 100 -15.13 9.31 5.04
C ALA A 100 -15.60 8.30 3.97
N LYS A 101 -15.88 8.76 2.75
CA LYS A 101 -16.24 7.89 1.62
C LYS A 101 -15.07 7.03 1.15
N GLY A 102 -13.84 7.55 1.20
CA GLY A 102 -12.62 6.78 0.95
C GLY A 102 -12.39 5.69 2.00
N MET A 103 -12.42 6.08 3.29
CA MET A 103 -12.29 5.14 4.41
C MET A 103 -13.39 4.09 4.41
N ASN A 104 -14.64 4.45 4.07
CA ASN A 104 -15.73 3.48 3.99
C ASN A 104 -15.48 2.43 2.89
N LYS A 105 -14.93 2.81 1.73
CA LYS A 105 -14.56 1.85 0.69
C LYS A 105 -13.49 0.87 1.16
N GLU A 106 -12.47 1.34 1.88
CA GLU A 106 -11.42 0.48 2.43
C GLU A 106 -11.97 -0.45 3.50
N CYS A 107 -12.87 0.02 4.37
CA CYS A 107 -13.57 -0.81 5.35
C CYS A 107 -14.45 -1.89 4.67
N ILE A 108 -15.14 -1.53 3.59
CA ILE A 108 -15.94 -2.47 2.80
C ILE A 108 -15.02 -3.55 2.19
N LEU A 109 -13.93 -3.16 1.54
CA LEU A 109 -12.95 -4.11 0.97
C LEU A 109 -12.35 -5.02 2.04
N LEU A 110 -11.98 -4.49 3.20
CA LEU A 110 -11.46 -5.29 4.30
C LEU A 110 -12.50 -6.31 4.78
N SER A 111 -13.76 -5.90 4.94
CA SER A 111 -14.84 -6.81 5.35
C SER A 111 -15.11 -7.90 4.32
N GLU A 112 -15.03 -7.56 3.02
CA GLU A 112 -15.11 -8.53 1.93
C GLU A 112 -13.95 -9.54 1.99
N GLU A 113 -12.73 -9.08 2.21
CA GLU A 113 -11.56 -9.96 2.34
C GLU A 113 -11.66 -10.86 3.59
N MET A 114 -12.08 -10.33 4.74
CA MET A 114 -12.34 -11.14 5.94
C MET A 114 -13.39 -12.21 5.66
N CYS A 115 -14.46 -11.86 4.93
CA CYS A 115 -15.49 -12.82 4.53
C CYS A 115 -14.94 -13.89 3.58
N ARG A 116 -14.09 -13.53 2.61
CA ARG A 116 -13.43 -14.48 1.69
C ARG A 116 -12.52 -15.44 2.44
N VAL A 117 -11.74 -14.97 3.42
CA VAL A 117 -10.88 -15.82 4.24
C VAL A 117 -11.71 -16.86 5.00
N ILE A 118 -12.81 -16.44 5.64
CA ILE A 118 -13.70 -17.37 6.34
C ILE A 118 -14.29 -18.40 5.37
N GLN A 119 -14.76 -17.96 4.20
CA GLN A 119 -15.31 -18.86 3.18
C GLN A 119 -14.27 -19.85 2.66
N PHE A 120 -13.02 -19.42 2.47
CA PHE A 120 -11.91 -20.29 2.08
C PHE A 120 -11.65 -21.38 3.12
N HIS A 121 -11.56 -21.03 4.41
CA HIS A 121 -11.37 -22.00 5.47
C HIS A 121 -12.54 -22.98 5.59
N GLN A 122 -13.78 -22.52 5.41
CA GLN A 122 -14.95 -23.39 5.37
C GLN A 122 -14.91 -24.36 4.18
N TRP A 123 -14.50 -23.88 3.01
CA TRP A 123 -14.34 -24.72 1.83
C TRP A 123 -13.22 -25.76 2.02
N GLN A 124 -12.05 -25.34 2.51
CA GLN A 124 -10.94 -26.22 2.87
C GLN A 124 -11.38 -27.31 3.87
N ALA A 125 -12.10 -26.93 4.94
CA ALA A 125 -12.61 -27.88 5.93
C ALA A 125 -13.52 -28.96 5.34
N LYS A 126 -14.39 -28.58 4.38
CA LYS A 126 -15.24 -29.53 3.64
C LYS A 126 -14.42 -30.46 2.76
N GLU A 127 -13.37 -29.95 2.13
CA GLU A 127 -12.50 -30.77 1.29
C GLU A 127 -11.73 -31.80 2.12
N TRP A 128 -11.17 -31.38 3.26
CA TRP A 128 -10.53 -32.29 4.22
C TRP A 128 -11.49 -33.35 4.76
N GLU A 129 -12.77 -33.03 4.97
CA GLU A 129 -13.80 -33.99 5.35
C GLU A 129 -14.07 -35.04 4.27
N LYS A 130 -14.15 -34.63 2.99
CA LYS A 130 -14.26 -35.58 1.87
C LYS A 130 -13.04 -36.51 1.83
N HIS A 131 -11.84 -35.96 2.00
CA HIS A 131 -10.61 -36.76 2.03
C HIS A 131 -10.58 -37.72 3.22
N ALA A 132 -11.08 -37.30 4.39
CA ALA A 132 -11.18 -38.17 5.57
C ALA A 132 -12.14 -39.34 5.34
N LEU A 133 -13.28 -39.08 4.69
CA LEU A 133 -14.26 -40.13 4.37
C LEU A 133 -13.73 -41.12 3.32
N ALA A 134 -12.95 -40.64 2.35
CA ALA A 134 -12.35 -41.45 1.30
C ALA A 134 -11.10 -42.24 1.75
N ALA A 135 -10.41 -41.81 2.79
CA ALA A 135 -9.23 -42.49 3.29
C ALA A 135 -9.59 -43.88 3.85
N THR A 136 -8.83 -44.92 3.50
CA THR A 136 -9.08 -46.31 3.95
C THR A 136 -8.26 -46.68 5.20
N LYS A 137 -7.17 -45.95 5.46
CA LYS A 137 -6.25 -46.19 6.58
C LYS A 137 -6.57 -45.27 7.75
N GLU A 138 -6.74 -45.84 8.94
CA GLU A 138 -7.07 -45.17 10.20
C GLU A 138 -6.18 -43.94 10.48
N GLY A 139 -4.86 -44.09 10.30
CA GLY A 139 -3.90 -43.01 10.54
C GLY A 139 -4.03 -41.83 9.58
N LEU A 140 -4.45 -42.08 8.33
CA LEU A 140 -4.67 -41.02 7.34
C LEU A 140 -5.98 -40.29 7.64
N ARG A 141 -7.03 -41.01 8.07
CA ARG A 141 -8.31 -40.44 8.54
C ARG A 141 -8.09 -39.50 9.74
N ALA A 142 -7.35 -39.96 10.76
CA ALA A 142 -7.09 -39.17 11.96
C ALA A 142 -6.30 -37.88 11.66
N TYR A 143 -5.35 -37.95 10.71
CA TYR A 143 -4.60 -36.78 10.26
C TYR A 143 -5.50 -35.77 9.52
N THR A 144 -6.34 -36.22 8.59
CA THR A 144 -7.25 -35.34 7.83
C THR A 144 -8.29 -34.67 8.73
N TRP A 145 -8.78 -35.36 9.77
CA TRP A 145 -9.67 -34.75 10.78
C TRP A 145 -8.97 -33.66 11.59
N ARG A 146 -7.69 -33.83 11.92
CA ARG A 146 -6.91 -32.81 12.61
C ARG A 146 -6.72 -31.55 11.74
N GLN A 147 -6.50 -31.72 10.44
CA GLN A 147 -6.33 -30.60 9.50
C GLN A 147 -7.61 -29.79 9.25
N LYS A 148 -8.80 -30.37 9.49
CA LYS A 148 -10.09 -29.65 9.41
C LYS A 148 -10.23 -28.53 10.44
N HIS A 149 -9.53 -28.64 11.57
CA HIS A 149 -9.64 -27.70 12.71
C HIS A 149 -8.55 -26.63 12.76
N THR A 150 -7.58 -26.68 11.83
CA THR A 150 -6.51 -25.68 11.62
C THR A 150 -6.85 -24.73 10.49
#